data_AF-A0A7J2JSI8-F1
#
_entry.id   AF-A0A7J2JSI8-F1
#
_cell.length_a   1.000
_cell.length_b   1.000
_cell.length_c   1.000
_cell.angle_alpha   90.00
_cell.angle_beta   90.00
_cell.angle_gamma   90.00
#
_symmetry.space_group_name_H-M   'P 1'
#
loop_
_entity.id
_entity.type
_entity.pdbx_description
1 polymer ?
#
loop_
_entity_poly.entity_id
_entity_poly.type
_entity_poly.pdbx_seq_one_letter_code
_entity_poly.pdbx_strand_id
1 'polypeptide(L)'
;MSSISVLEEIRKAEEFLVVGKGVRRIDALDKVTGRARFTGDFVLKDALHVRLVKSHIPHGRIIEIDAERALSLGPVRVFTAADIPGENQVGYALPDQPLLPADKVRYVGEPVALVAAPDEDLAEKAAELVEVRYEELPAVFDPLEAMERSDVLVHEDRGTNIAEMTKVRKGDVERGFEESDVVVENTYRTGHQEHAPMETEGAVAIPDTQGGVTVIASIQYPHLCQRITARVLGLPHSMVRVVQPYVGGGFGGKDDMGPIVSAMAALVAVKTGKPAVLVYSRRDSFTSTCKRDPSVVRYKTGATSDGKLNAIEVEIILDAGAYANRGPYVLWRATMHAGGPYEIPNAKVDGFLVYTNKVFEGSFRGFGNPQVQFAAESQLDELAERLGMDPLEIRLRNLLRPGRRTITDQLLESSVGIYEAVKLLGERTGFRAKWLEYRRERAGRVRRGIGIACGYHGISTSRGVPDWSNATVILGRDGSVTVETGICEIGQGSWTAHAQIAAEVLGVPVERVKVVGGTSDAPDTGATHASRGSSIGGIGVYVAAKKLRERLAEAAARLLECDPSEVEIREGRAFRRDSPDDYVEWEELVQAAYS
;
A
#
# COMPACT_ATOMS: atom_id res chain seq x y z
N MET A 1 40.11 -16.65 7.66
CA MET A 1 38.82 -17.29 7.99
C MET A 1 38.01 -16.27 8.79
N SER A 2 36.81 -16.01 8.31
CA SER A 2 35.76 -15.07 8.76
C SER A 2 36.15 -13.97 9.74
N SER A 3 36.26 -12.73 9.24
CA SER A 3 35.71 -11.58 9.96
C SER A 3 34.34 -12.02 10.49
N ILE A 4 34.13 -12.02 11.81
CA ILE A 4 32.78 -12.14 12.37
C ILE A 4 31.96 -11.10 11.62
N SER A 5 31.01 -11.56 10.80
CA SER A 5 30.37 -10.63 9.89
C SER A 5 29.65 -9.60 10.75
N VAL A 6 29.68 -8.31 10.38
CA VAL A 6 28.93 -7.24 11.07
C VAL A 6 27.47 -7.66 11.39
N LEU A 7 26.91 -8.58 10.59
CA LEU A 7 25.61 -9.22 10.80
C LEU A 7 25.55 -10.14 12.05
N GLU A 8 26.58 -10.92 12.35
CA GLU A 8 26.64 -11.74 13.56
C GLU A 8 26.74 -10.90 14.83
N GLU A 9 27.49 -9.80 14.80
CA GLU A 9 27.56 -8.84 15.91
C GLU A 9 26.19 -8.18 16.15
N ILE A 10 25.58 -7.65 15.09
CA ILE A 10 24.23 -7.05 15.16
C ILE A 10 23.18 -8.07 15.65
N ARG A 11 23.30 -9.35 15.26
CA ARG A 11 22.38 -10.41 15.72
C ARG A 11 22.58 -10.81 17.18
N LYS A 12 23.80 -10.66 17.71
CA LYS A 12 24.14 -10.98 19.11
C LYS A 12 24.03 -9.77 20.04
N ALA A 13 23.90 -8.57 19.48
CA ALA A 13 23.78 -7.35 20.26
C ALA A 13 22.55 -7.42 21.19
N GLU A 14 22.79 -7.28 22.49
CA GLU A 14 21.73 -7.15 23.48
C GLU A 14 21.10 -5.75 23.43
N GLU A 15 21.86 -4.76 22.98
CA GLU A 15 21.45 -3.37 22.85
C GLU A 15 22.01 -2.74 21.57
N PHE A 16 21.18 -1.94 20.90
CA PHE A 16 21.53 -1.14 19.72
C PHE A 16 21.75 0.33 20.11
N LEU A 17 22.61 1.03 19.36
CA LEU A 17 22.96 2.43 19.60
C LEU A 17 21.78 3.38 19.31
N VAL A 18 21.14 3.19 18.16
CA VAL A 18 20.06 4.04 17.66
C VAL A 18 18.83 3.24 17.23
N VAL A 19 18.97 2.00 16.75
CA VAL A 19 17.82 1.15 16.38
C VAL A 19 17.02 0.78 17.63
N GLY A 20 15.68 0.86 17.54
CA GLY A 20 14.79 0.60 18.68
C GLY A 20 14.74 1.72 19.73
N LYS A 21 15.52 2.80 19.57
CA LYS A 21 15.49 3.98 20.43
C LYS A 21 14.50 5.03 19.90
N GLY A 22 13.92 5.81 20.82
CA GLY A 22 13.04 6.92 20.48
C GLY A 22 13.82 8.13 19.97
N VAL A 23 13.98 8.24 18.65
CA VAL A 23 14.64 9.39 18.01
C VAL A 23 13.61 10.41 17.51
N ARG A 24 14.00 11.69 17.42
CA ARG A 24 13.20 12.70 16.73
C ARG A 24 13.14 12.34 15.25
N ARG A 25 11.94 12.31 14.66
CA ARG A 25 11.80 12.09 13.22
C ARG A 25 12.54 13.15 12.43
N ILE A 26 13.23 12.73 11.37
CA ILE A 26 14.05 13.62 10.52
C ILE A 26 13.21 14.68 9.79
N ASP A 27 11.92 14.43 9.64
CA ASP A 27 10.96 15.30 8.96
C ASP A 27 10.01 16.06 9.90
N ALA A 28 10.12 15.89 11.21
CA ALA A 28 9.17 16.46 12.16
C ALA A 28 9.19 17.99 12.16
N LEU A 29 10.39 18.59 12.16
CA LEU A 29 10.53 20.04 12.29
C LEU A 29 9.87 20.78 11.12
N ASP A 30 10.04 20.27 9.89
CA ASP A 30 9.47 20.90 8.71
C ASP A 30 7.94 20.86 8.72
N LYS A 31 7.36 19.76 9.20
CA LYS A 31 5.90 19.60 9.30
C LYS A 31 5.29 20.55 10.34
N VAL A 32 5.91 20.68 11.51
CA VAL A 32 5.34 21.52 12.60
C VAL A 32 5.60 23.01 12.41
N THR A 33 6.54 23.40 11.55
CA THR A 33 6.86 24.81 11.26
C THR A 33 6.25 25.32 9.95
N GLY A 34 5.55 24.47 9.19
CA GLY A 34 4.99 24.84 7.89
C GLY A 34 6.04 24.94 6.77
N ARG A 35 7.26 24.41 6.96
CA ARG A 35 8.29 24.34 5.91
C ARG A 35 8.12 23.14 4.99
N ALA A 36 7.43 22.10 5.44
CA ALA A 36 7.11 20.93 4.62
C ALA A 36 6.20 21.35 3.46
N ARG A 37 6.67 21.14 2.23
CA ARG A 37 5.91 21.42 1.00
C ARG A 37 5.30 20.14 0.46
N PHE A 38 3.99 20.19 0.22
CA PHE A 38 3.18 19.15 -0.39
C PHE A 38 2.96 19.46 -1.87
N THR A 39 2.32 18.56 -2.61
CA THR A 39 2.22 18.69 -4.08
C THR A 39 1.58 20.01 -4.52
N GLY A 40 0.50 20.43 -3.85
CA GLY A 40 -0.20 21.68 -4.14
C GLY A 40 0.62 22.94 -3.86
N ASP A 41 1.75 22.84 -3.16
CA ASP A 41 2.63 23.98 -2.89
C ASP A 41 3.61 24.25 -4.04
N PHE A 42 3.69 23.39 -5.06
CA PHE A 42 4.65 23.48 -6.18
C PHE A 42 4.05 24.08 -7.46
N VAL A 43 2.89 24.75 -7.38
CA VAL A 43 2.25 25.36 -8.56
C VAL A 43 3.12 26.49 -9.14
N LEU A 44 3.44 26.37 -10.43
CA LEU A 44 4.20 27.39 -11.17
C LEU A 44 3.27 28.50 -11.67
N LYS A 45 3.81 29.72 -11.78
CA LYS A 45 3.04 30.92 -12.14
C LYS A 45 2.34 30.83 -13.51
N ASP A 46 2.91 30.09 -14.45
CA ASP A 46 2.41 29.89 -15.82
C ASP A 46 1.78 28.51 -16.04
N ALA A 47 1.53 27.77 -14.95
CA ALA A 47 0.91 26.46 -15.02
C ALA A 47 -0.55 26.55 -15.49
N LEU A 48 -0.97 25.57 -16.29
CA LEU A 48 -2.37 25.34 -16.60
C LEU A 48 -3.03 24.56 -15.46
N HIS A 49 -4.13 25.08 -14.94
CA HIS A 49 -4.99 24.40 -13.98
C HIS A 49 -5.86 23.38 -14.72
N VAL A 50 -5.75 22.12 -14.31
CA VAL A 50 -6.46 20.99 -14.93
C VAL A 50 -7.67 20.60 -14.08
N ARG A 51 -8.79 20.31 -14.75
CA ARG A 51 -10.04 19.81 -14.17
C ARG A 51 -10.57 18.61 -14.95
N LEU A 52 -11.28 17.73 -14.24
CA LEU A 52 -11.88 16.53 -14.81
C LEU A 52 -13.27 16.87 -15.37
N VAL A 53 -13.56 16.39 -16.57
CA VAL A 53 -14.94 16.22 -17.06
C VAL A 53 -15.32 14.78 -16.76
N LYS A 54 -16.43 14.57 -16.05
CA LYS A 54 -16.80 13.26 -15.51
C LYS A 54 -18.11 12.76 -16.06
N SER A 55 -18.24 11.44 -16.19
CA SER A 55 -19.51 10.78 -16.47
C SER A 55 -20.55 11.09 -15.39
N HIS A 56 -21.78 11.36 -15.81
CA HIS A 56 -22.95 11.48 -14.94
C HIS A 56 -23.85 10.24 -14.98
N ILE A 57 -23.53 9.25 -15.82
CA ILE A 57 -24.27 7.98 -15.94
C ILE A 57 -23.37 6.79 -15.54
N PRO A 58 -23.95 5.67 -15.07
CA PRO A 58 -23.19 4.51 -14.64
C PRO A 58 -22.70 3.64 -15.79
N HIS A 59 -23.36 3.64 -16.95
CA HIS A 59 -22.97 2.82 -18.09
C HIS A 59 -23.53 3.41 -19.39
N GLY A 60 -22.69 3.64 -20.39
CA GLY A 60 -23.16 4.15 -21.69
C GLY A 60 -22.05 4.37 -22.69
N ARG A 61 -22.36 4.25 -23.99
CA ARG A 61 -21.41 4.58 -25.06
C ARG A 61 -21.27 6.09 -25.19
N ILE A 62 -20.04 6.56 -25.36
CA ILE A 62 -19.74 7.96 -25.62
C ILE A 62 -20.04 8.23 -27.09
N ILE A 63 -21.07 9.03 -27.37
CA ILE A 63 -21.43 9.43 -28.73
C ILE A 63 -20.64 10.66 -29.14
N GLU A 64 -20.53 11.63 -28.23
CA GLU A 64 -19.88 12.92 -28.50
C GLU A 64 -19.43 13.59 -27.19
N ILE A 65 -18.29 14.29 -27.25
CA ILE A 65 -17.83 15.22 -26.21
C ILE A 65 -17.82 16.61 -26.86
N ASP A 66 -18.83 17.42 -26.55
CA ASP A 66 -18.99 18.79 -27.06
C ASP A 66 -18.35 19.78 -26.08
N ALA A 67 -17.31 20.46 -26.56
CA ALA A 67 -16.53 21.44 -25.80
C ALA A 67 -16.72 22.88 -26.30
N GLU A 68 -17.62 23.16 -27.26
CA GLU A 68 -17.74 24.47 -27.92
C GLU A 68 -17.96 25.59 -26.89
N ARG A 69 -18.88 25.37 -25.94
CA ARG A 69 -19.20 26.33 -24.88
C ARG A 69 -18.01 26.57 -23.95
N ALA A 70 -17.28 25.52 -23.59
CA ALA A 70 -16.09 25.62 -22.75
C ALA A 70 -14.97 26.42 -23.43
N LEU A 71 -14.71 26.14 -24.72
CA LEU A 71 -13.71 26.83 -25.52
C LEU A 71 -14.06 28.32 -25.76
N SER A 72 -15.34 28.68 -25.75
CA SER A 72 -15.78 30.07 -25.90
C SER A 72 -15.41 30.98 -24.72
N LEU A 73 -15.04 30.43 -23.56
CA LEU A 73 -14.67 31.20 -22.36
C LEU A 73 -13.28 31.85 -22.43
N GLY A 74 -12.45 31.52 -23.43
CA GLY A 74 -11.13 32.12 -23.62
C GLY A 74 -10.01 31.07 -23.74
N PRO A 75 -8.88 31.21 -23.02
CA PRO A 75 -7.71 30.33 -23.19
C PRO A 75 -7.90 28.95 -22.53
N VAL A 76 -8.94 28.23 -22.94
CA VAL A 76 -9.30 26.88 -22.49
C VAL A 76 -8.84 25.86 -23.53
N ARG A 77 -8.37 24.70 -23.07
CA ARG A 77 -8.16 23.51 -23.91
C ARG A 77 -8.86 22.30 -23.31
N VAL A 78 -9.33 21.40 -24.17
CA VAL A 78 -9.96 20.14 -23.78
C VAL A 78 -9.16 18.98 -24.37
N PHE A 79 -8.93 17.96 -23.57
CA PHE A 79 -8.18 16.75 -23.94
C PHE A 79 -9.05 15.52 -23.72
N THR A 80 -9.08 14.64 -24.71
CA THR A 80 -9.85 13.39 -24.69
C THR A 80 -8.92 12.19 -24.86
N ALA A 81 -9.48 10.99 -24.91
CA ALA A 81 -8.72 9.78 -25.24
C ALA A 81 -7.92 9.90 -26.56
N ALA A 82 -8.42 10.70 -27.52
CA ALA A 82 -7.75 10.92 -28.82
C ALA A 82 -6.45 11.75 -28.71
N ASP A 83 -6.24 12.45 -27.60
CA ASP A 83 -5.04 13.27 -27.39
C ASP A 83 -3.86 12.49 -26.83
N ILE A 84 -4.10 11.26 -26.34
CA ILE A 84 -3.10 10.37 -25.73
C ILE A 84 -2.15 9.87 -26.83
N PRO A 85 -0.85 10.25 -26.79
CA PRO A 85 0.09 9.89 -27.85
C PRO A 85 0.62 8.45 -27.75
N GLY A 86 0.60 7.85 -26.56
CA GLY A 86 1.02 6.47 -26.31
C GLY A 86 -0.18 5.52 -26.11
N GLU A 87 -0.07 4.61 -25.15
CA GLU A 87 -1.15 3.66 -24.87
C GLU A 87 -2.12 4.21 -23.83
N ASN A 88 -3.42 4.19 -24.14
CA ASN A 88 -4.50 4.56 -23.23
C ASN A 88 -4.81 3.42 -22.24
N GLN A 89 -3.84 3.07 -21.38
CA GLN A 89 -3.92 1.92 -20.49
C GLN A 89 -3.20 2.20 -19.16
N VAL A 90 -3.95 2.18 -18.05
CA VAL A 90 -3.47 2.42 -16.68
C VAL A 90 -3.86 1.34 -15.67
N GLY A 91 -4.60 0.32 -16.10
CA GLY A 91 -4.92 -0.86 -15.29
C GLY A 91 -3.67 -1.61 -14.82
N TYR A 92 -3.76 -2.19 -13.61
CA TYR A 92 -2.62 -2.76 -12.90
C TYR A 92 -2.51 -4.28 -13.05
N ALA A 93 -3.38 -5.04 -12.38
CA ALA A 93 -3.34 -6.50 -12.43
C ALA A 93 -3.84 -7.02 -13.78
N LEU A 94 -4.84 -6.33 -14.34
CA LEU A 94 -5.44 -6.62 -15.64
C LEU A 94 -5.36 -5.36 -16.51
N PRO A 95 -5.21 -5.50 -17.84
CA PRO A 95 -5.10 -4.38 -18.74
C PRO A 95 -6.49 -3.80 -19.11
N ASP A 96 -7.35 -3.56 -18.12
CA ASP A 96 -8.78 -3.29 -18.33
C ASP A 96 -9.20 -1.83 -18.13
N GLN A 97 -8.31 -0.98 -17.59
CA GLN A 97 -8.62 0.42 -17.29
C GLN A 97 -7.90 1.39 -18.25
N PRO A 98 -8.64 2.24 -19.00
CA PRO A 98 -8.07 3.34 -19.75
C PRO A 98 -7.74 4.54 -18.86
N LEU A 99 -6.88 5.44 -19.33
CA LEU A 99 -6.68 6.75 -18.67
C LEU A 99 -7.92 7.63 -18.82
N LEU A 100 -8.46 7.68 -20.04
CA LEU A 100 -9.72 8.33 -20.41
C LEU A 100 -10.47 7.37 -21.35
N PRO A 101 -11.71 6.95 -21.07
CA PRO A 101 -12.44 6.04 -21.95
C PRO A 101 -12.71 6.69 -23.31
N ALA A 102 -12.49 5.92 -24.38
CA ALA A 102 -12.77 6.35 -25.75
C ALA A 102 -14.12 5.84 -26.29
N ASP A 103 -14.62 4.76 -25.69
CA ASP A 103 -15.73 3.95 -26.17
C ASP A 103 -16.97 4.12 -25.30
N LYS A 104 -16.85 3.86 -24.00
CA LYS A 104 -17.96 3.85 -23.05
C LYS A 104 -17.49 4.19 -21.64
N VAL A 105 -18.42 4.74 -20.87
CA VAL A 105 -18.26 4.94 -19.43
C VAL A 105 -18.83 3.73 -18.69
N ARG A 106 -18.22 3.38 -17.56
CA ARG A 106 -18.51 2.21 -16.75
C ARG A 106 -18.92 2.55 -15.32
N TYR A 107 -18.81 3.82 -14.90
CA TYR A 107 -19.33 4.30 -13.61
C TYR A 107 -19.60 5.83 -13.58
N VAL A 108 -20.44 6.27 -12.63
CA VAL A 108 -20.67 7.69 -12.36
C VAL A 108 -19.43 8.30 -11.69
N GLY A 109 -18.89 9.38 -12.26
CA GLY A 109 -17.65 10.00 -11.80
C GLY A 109 -16.41 9.60 -12.59
N GLU A 110 -16.55 8.76 -13.62
CA GLU A 110 -15.44 8.40 -14.51
C GLU A 110 -14.91 9.60 -15.29
N PRO A 111 -13.61 9.96 -15.21
CA PRO A 111 -13.04 11.02 -16.01
C PRO A 111 -13.06 10.66 -17.50
N VAL A 112 -13.78 11.42 -18.32
CA VAL A 112 -13.92 11.21 -19.78
C VAL A 112 -13.12 12.21 -20.61
N ALA A 113 -12.84 13.38 -20.04
CA ALA A 113 -11.98 14.39 -20.64
C ALA A 113 -11.28 15.22 -19.55
N LEU A 114 -10.26 15.97 -19.95
CA LEU A 114 -9.56 16.94 -19.11
C LEU A 114 -9.76 18.34 -19.70
N VAL A 115 -10.02 19.32 -18.85
CA VAL A 115 -10.02 20.74 -19.20
C VAL A 115 -8.80 21.39 -18.60
N ALA A 116 -8.11 22.25 -19.35
CA ALA A 116 -6.97 23.03 -18.87
C ALA A 116 -7.12 24.51 -19.21
N ALA A 117 -6.89 25.39 -18.23
CA ALA A 117 -6.91 26.84 -18.38
C ALA A 117 -5.83 27.52 -17.52
N PRO A 118 -5.42 28.76 -17.80
CA PRO A 118 -4.40 29.48 -17.03
C PRO A 118 -4.85 29.96 -15.65
N ASP A 119 -6.11 29.72 -15.29
CA ASP A 119 -6.75 30.13 -14.04
C ASP A 119 -7.63 29.00 -13.52
N GLU A 120 -7.68 28.85 -12.20
CA GLU A 120 -8.37 27.74 -11.53
C GLU A 120 -9.89 27.83 -11.70
N ASP A 121 -10.47 29.01 -11.48
CA ASP A 121 -11.91 29.25 -11.58
C ASP A 121 -12.38 29.09 -13.04
N LEU A 122 -11.57 29.55 -13.99
CA LEU A 122 -11.83 29.36 -15.42
C LEU A 122 -11.82 27.88 -15.79
N ALA A 123 -10.85 27.10 -15.30
CA ALA A 123 -10.78 25.66 -15.58
C ALA A 123 -11.99 24.91 -15.01
N GLU A 124 -12.43 25.27 -13.79
CA GLU A 124 -13.60 24.68 -13.14
C GLU A 124 -14.89 24.99 -13.92
N LYS A 125 -15.12 26.28 -14.22
CA LYS A 125 -16.27 26.70 -15.02
C LYS A 125 -16.27 26.06 -16.41
N ALA A 126 -15.12 25.96 -17.06
CA ALA A 126 -15.02 25.34 -18.38
C ALA A 126 -15.32 23.83 -18.32
N ALA A 127 -14.90 23.11 -17.28
CA ALA A 127 -15.22 21.70 -17.11
C ALA A 127 -16.73 21.44 -16.96
N GLU A 128 -17.47 22.35 -16.31
CA GLU A 128 -18.94 22.28 -16.19
C GLU A 128 -19.67 22.52 -17.53
N LEU A 129 -19.03 23.19 -18.49
CA LEU A 129 -19.61 23.52 -19.79
C LEU A 129 -19.31 22.48 -20.88
N VAL A 130 -18.45 21.49 -20.60
CA VAL A 130 -18.25 20.37 -21.53
C VAL A 130 -19.43 19.42 -21.41
N GLU A 131 -20.16 19.24 -22.50
CA GLU A 131 -21.32 18.36 -22.57
C GLU A 131 -20.91 17.02 -23.17
N VAL A 132 -21.29 15.92 -22.50
CA VAL A 132 -21.00 14.57 -23.00
C VAL A 132 -22.31 13.87 -23.28
N ARG A 133 -22.49 13.48 -24.55
CA ARG A 133 -23.68 12.79 -25.03
C ARG A 133 -23.44 11.29 -25.01
N TYR A 134 -24.40 10.56 -24.45
CA TYR A 134 -24.31 9.12 -24.26
C TYR A 134 -25.48 8.39 -24.93
N GLU A 135 -25.20 7.17 -25.39
CA GLU A 135 -26.20 6.12 -25.52
C GLU A 135 -26.16 5.30 -24.22
N GLU A 136 -27.15 5.45 -23.35
CA GLU A 136 -27.20 4.73 -22.08
C GLU A 136 -27.29 3.21 -22.29
N LEU A 137 -26.54 2.47 -21.48
CA LEU A 137 -26.54 1.01 -21.46
C LEU A 137 -27.10 0.51 -20.12
N PRO A 138 -27.69 -0.70 -20.06
CA PRO A 138 -28.09 -1.28 -18.79
C PRO A 138 -26.88 -1.43 -17.85
N ALA A 139 -27.08 -1.15 -16.57
CA ALA A 139 -26.03 -1.21 -15.54
C ALA A 139 -26.36 -2.26 -14.47
N VAL A 140 -25.33 -2.83 -13.85
CA VAL A 140 -25.46 -3.81 -12.75
C VAL A 140 -24.64 -3.36 -11.53
N PHE A 141 -25.24 -3.40 -10.33
CA PHE A 141 -24.65 -2.81 -9.12
C PHE A 141 -24.45 -3.79 -7.96
N ASP A 142 -25.16 -4.92 -7.94
CA ASP A 142 -24.97 -6.00 -6.97
C ASP A 142 -24.01 -7.03 -7.57
N PRO A 143 -22.86 -7.32 -6.93
CA PRO A 143 -21.93 -8.33 -7.42
C PRO A 143 -22.57 -9.73 -7.49
N LEU A 144 -23.55 -10.04 -6.64
CA LEU A 144 -24.24 -11.34 -6.72
C LEU A 144 -25.13 -11.43 -7.97
N GLU A 145 -25.76 -10.33 -8.39
CA GLU A 145 -26.50 -10.29 -9.65
C GLU A 145 -25.54 -10.34 -10.83
N ALA A 146 -24.46 -9.55 -10.80
CA ALA A 146 -23.50 -9.43 -11.89
C ALA A 146 -22.85 -10.77 -12.28
N MET A 147 -22.59 -11.66 -11.31
CA MET A 147 -22.05 -13.01 -11.56
C MET A 147 -22.96 -13.87 -12.45
N GLU A 148 -24.28 -13.66 -12.37
CA GLU A 148 -25.29 -14.47 -13.07
C GLU A 148 -25.73 -13.86 -14.41
N ARG A 149 -25.46 -12.56 -14.62
CA ARG A 149 -25.85 -11.83 -15.84
C ARG A 149 -24.85 -12.07 -16.96
N SER A 150 -25.37 -12.48 -18.13
CA SER A 150 -24.60 -12.61 -19.38
C SER A 150 -25.00 -11.59 -20.45
N ASP A 151 -26.13 -10.91 -20.26
CA ASP A 151 -26.69 -9.88 -21.12
C ASP A 151 -26.23 -8.46 -20.75
N VAL A 152 -25.74 -8.26 -19.52
CA VAL A 152 -25.18 -7.00 -19.03
C VAL A 152 -23.76 -7.23 -18.53
N LEU A 153 -22.79 -6.87 -19.36
CA LEU A 153 -21.37 -7.04 -19.10
C LEU A 153 -20.69 -5.67 -18.96
N VAL A 154 -19.90 -5.50 -17.91
CA VAL A 154 -19.06 -4.31 -17.73
C VAL A 154 -17.92 -4.29 -18.76
N HIS A 155 -17.37 -5.47 -19.07
CA HIS A 155 -16.34 -5.71 -20.07
C HIS A 155 -16.79 -6.84 -21.01
N GLU A 156 -17.32 -6.48 -22.18
CA GLU A 156 -17.93 -7.41 -23.14
C GLU A 156 -16.93 -8.43 -23.69
N ASP A 157 -15.67 -8.02 -23.86
CA ASP A 157 -14.57 -8.84 -24.36
C ASP A 157 -14.23 -10.02 -23.45
N ARG A 158 -14.67 -9.99 -22.19
CA ARG A 158 -14.49 -11.08 -21.22
C ARG A 158 -15.60 -12.12 -21.23
N GLY A 159 -16.78 -11.80 -21.75
CA GLY A 159 -17.95 -12.70 -21.74
C GLY A 159 -18.52 -13.03 -20.35
N THR A 160 -18.00 -12.43 -19.28
CA THR A 160 -18.47 -12.61 -17.88
C THR A 160 -18.10 -11.38 -17.05
N ASN A 161 -18.84 -11.12 -15.97
CA ASN A 161 -18.48 -10.11 -14.98
C ASN A 161 -17.51 -10.64 -13.91
N ILE A 162 -17.08 -11.90 -13.96
CA ILE A 162 -16.07 -12.43 -13.03
C ILE A 162 -14.67 -12.08 -13.57
N ALA A 163 -14.01 -11.13 -12.90
CA ALA A 163 -12.69 -10.63 -13.25
C ALA A 163 -11.56 -11.62 -12.92
N GLU A 164 -11.69 -12.30 -11.78
CA GLU A 164 -10.69 -13.23 -11.24
C GLU A 164 -11.35 -14.26 -10.30
N MET A 165 -10.77 -15.46 -10.21
CA MET A 165 -11.15 -16.49 -9.25
C MET A 165 -9.93 -17.03 -8.51
N THR A 166 -10.08 -17.26 -7.21
CA THR A 166 -9.02 -17.90 -6.40
C THR A 166 -9.57 -19.03 -5.54
N LYS A 167 -8.70 -19.99 -5.19
CA LYS A 167 -9.09 -21.15 -4.39
C LYS A 167 -8.02 -21.56 -3.38
N VAL A 168 -8.46 -21.96 -2.20
CA VAL A 168 -7.66 -22.70 -1.21
C VAL A 168 -8.34 -24.03 -0.93
N ARG A 169 -7.54 -25.10 -0.88
CA ARG A 169 -7.96 -26.46 -0.55
C ARG A 169 -6.95 -27.07 0.41
N LYS A 170 -7.42 -27.61 1.52
CA LYS A 170 -6.61 -28.34 2.51
C LYS A 170 -7.46 -29.42 3.16
N GLY A 171 -6.89 -30.61 3.32
CA GLY A 171 -7.57 -31.72 3.99
C GLY A 171 -8.83 -32.19 3.26
N ASP A 172 -9.75 -32.76 4.03
CA ASP A 172 -11.05 -33.30 3.59
C ASP A 172 -12.15 -32.53 4.33
N VAL A 173 -12.81 -31.59 3.63
CA VAL A 173 -13.73 -30.64 4.26
C VAL A 173 -15.04 -31.31 4.65
N GLU A 174 -15.49 -32.27 3.85
CA GLU A 174 -16.68 -33.09 4.10
C GLU A 174 -16.50 -33.89 5.38
N ARG A 175 -15.41 -34.66 5.50
CA ARG A 175 -15.08 -35.40 6.73
C ARG A 175 -14.92 -34.47 7.92
N GLY A 176 -14.27 -33.31 7.73
CA GLY A 176 -14.10 -32.35 8.82
C GLY A 176 -15.43 -31.80 9.38
N PHE A 177 -16.46 -31.65 8.54
CA PHE A 177 -17.80 -31.31 9.01
C PHE A 177 -18.54 -32.50 9.64
N GLU A 178 -18.38 -33.71 9.12
CA GLU A 178 -18.94 -34.94 9.72
C GLU A 178 -18.39 -35.19 11.14
N GLU A 179 -17.11 -34.87 11.36
CA GLU A 179 -16.43 -34.99 12.67
C GLU A 179 -16.69 -33.79 13.60
N SER A 180 -17.51 -32.82 13.19
CA SER A 180 -17.83 -31.65 14.01
C SER A 180 -19.10 -31.86 14.84
N ASP A 181 -19.04 -31.55 16.13
CA ASP A 181 -20.21 -31.60 17.04
C ASP A 181 -21.11 -30.36 16.87
N VAL A 182 -20.52 -29.22 16.50
CA VAL A 182 -21.22 -27.95 16.27
C VAL A 182 -20.80 -27.37 14.94
N VAL A 183 -21.79 -26.98 14.14
CA VAL A 183 -21.62 -26.30 12.86
C VAL A 183 -22.41 -25.01 12.87
N VAL A 184 -21.78 -23.92 12.43
CA VAL A 184 -22.40 -22.59 12.28
C VAL A 184 -22.21 -22.10 10.85
N GLU A 185 -23.25 -21.46 10.30
CA GLU A 185 -23.30 -20.94 8.95
C GLU A 185 -23.87 -19.52 8.96
N ASN A 186 -23.13 -18.55 8.42
CA ASN A 186 -23.55 -17.15 8.36
C ASN A 186 -23.11 -16.48 7.04
N THR A 187 -23.72 -15.33 6.75
CA THR A 187 -23.29 -14.44 5.67
C THR A 187 -22.95 -13.07 6.24
N TYR A 188 -21.75 -12.59 5.94
CA TYR A 188 -21.23 -11.30 6.39
C TYR A 188 -21.08 -10.36 5.20
N ARG A 189 -21.40 -9.08 5.42
CA ARG A 189 -21.27 -8.04 4.38
C ARG A 189 -20.46 -6.85 4.89
N THR A 190 -19.61 -6.32 4.02
CA THR A 190 -18.92 -5.04 4.25
C THR A 190 -19.24 -4.07 3.12
N GLY A 191 -19.32 -2.78 3.42
CA GLY A 191 -19.55 -1.72 2.45
C GLY A 191 -18.27 -0.99 2.04
N HIS A 192 -18.41 -0.02 1.13
CA HIS A 192 -17.29 0.81 0.68
C HIS A 192 -16.67 1.60 1.85
N GLN A 193 -15.36 1.77 1.78
CA GLN A 193 -14.61 2.64 2.68
C GLN A 193 -13.71 3.55 1.85
N GLU A 194 -13.66 4.83 2.21
CA GLU A 194 -12.78 5.82 1.61
C GLU A 194 -11.51 5.98 2.46
N HIS A 195 -10.37 6.11 1.79
CA HIS A 195 -9.07 6.37 2.40
C HIS A 195 -9.05 7.72 3.13
N ALA A 196 -9.69 8.70 2.49
CA ALA A 196 -9.81 10.08 2.92
C ALA A 196 -8.48 10.68 3.43
N PRO A 197 -7.36 10.55 2.68
CA PRO A 197 -6.13 11.24 3.06
C PRO A 197 -6.38 12.75 3.10
N MET A 198 -5.78 13.44 4.07
CA MET A 198 -6.02 14.87 4.26
C MET A 198 -5.57 15.69 3.05
N GLU A 199 -4.38 15.37 2.51
CA GLU A 199 -3.98 15.82 1.18
C GLU A 199 -4.65 14.92 0.13
N THR A 200 -5.44 15.50 -0.77
CA THR A 200 -6.03 14.80 -1.91
C THR A 200 -4.97 14.38 -2.94
N GLU A 201 -5.40 13.66 -3.96
CA GLU A 201 -4.56 13.25 -5.08
C GLU A 201 -4.13 14.48 -5.87
N GLY A 202 -2.85 14.57 -6.23
CA GLY A 202 -2.35 15.71 -6.98
C GLY A 202 -1.04 15.46 -7.69
N ALA A 203 -0.84 16.20 -8.79
CA ALA A 203 0.39 16.23 -9.56
C ALA A 203 0.62 17.61 -10.20
N VAL A 204 1.88 18.05 -10.20
CA VAL A 204 2.37 19.17 -11.01
C VAL A 204 3.34 18.60 -12.03
N ALA A 205 3.00 18.72 -13.31
CA ALA A 205 3.84 18.28 -14.42
C ALA A 205 4.51 19.47 -15.09
N ILE A 206 5.80 19.38 -15.34
CA ILE A 206 6.64 20.43 -15.90
C ILE A 206 7.34 19.85 -17.12
N PRO A 207 7.00 20.28 -18.35
CA PRO A 207 7.66 19.78 -19.54
C PRO A 207 9.12 20.26 -19.55
N ASP A 208 10.03 19.42 -20.02
CA ASP A 208 11.43 19.80 -20.20
C ASP A 208 11.72 20.27 -21.64
N THR A 209 12.93 20.78 -21.86
CA THR A 209 13.36 21.32 -23.16
C THR A 209 13.71 20.25 -24.20
N GLN A 210 13.76 18.97 -23.80
CA GLN A 210 14.08 17.83 -24.66
C GLN A 210 12.83 17.05 -25.09
N GLY A 211 11.64 17.47 -24.65
CA GLY A 211 10.36 16.81 -24.95
C GLY A 211 9.91 15.79 -23.90
N GLY A 212 10.58 15.74 -22.75
CA GLY A 212 10.21 14.96 -21.59
C GLY A 212 9.41 15.77 -20.56
N VAL A 213 9.27 15.22 -19.36
CA VAL A 213 8.46 15.81 -18.29
C VAL A 213 9.00 15.45 -16.91
N THR A 214 9.02 16.44 -16.01
CA THR A 214 9.19 16.23 -14.56
C THR A 214 7.83 16.33 -13.89
N VAL A 215 7.45 15.34 -13.10
CA VAL A 215 6.19 15.28 -12.35
C VAL A 215 6.49 15.29 -10.85
N ILE A 216 5.96 16.28 -10.15
CA ILE A 216 5.96 16.37 -8.69
C ILE A 216 4.58 15.90 -8.22
N ALA A 217 4.48 14.79 -7.48
CA ALA A 217 3.19 14.18 -7.18
C ALA A 217 3.08 13.51 -5.81
N SER A 218 1.85 13.46 -5.28
CA SER A 218 1.53 12.75 -4.05
C SER A 218 1.38 11.25 -4.33
N ILE A 219 2.51 10.53 -4.22
CA ILE A 219 2.68 9.16 -4.77
C ILE A 219 3.18 8.18 -3.71
N GLN A 220 2.94 6.86 -3.84
CA GLN A 220 3.56 5.81 -3.01
C GLN A 220 4.61 4.95 -3.75
N TYR A 221 4.63 5.02 -5.08
CA TYR A 221 5.59 4.31 -5.93
C TYR A 221 6.01 5.15 -7.17
N PRO A 222 7.04 6.00 -7.03
CA PRO A 222 7.52 6.88 -8.09
C PRO A 222 7.92 6.16 -9.38
N HIS A 223 8.60 5.00 -9.30
CA HIS A 223 9.03 4.28 -10.50
C HIS A 223 7.85 3.65 -11.24
N LEU A 224 6.80 3.16 -10.56
CA LEU A 224 5.56 2.75 -11.22
C LEU A 224 4.86 3.93 -11.90
N CYS A 225 4.80 5.08 -11.23
CA CYS A 225 4.30 6.31 -11.82
C CYS A 225 5.06 6.67 -13.10
N GLN A 226 6.40 6.63 -13.06
CA GLN A 226 7.23 6.88 -14.24
C GLN A 226 6.87 5.97 -15.41
N ARG A 227 6.71 4.65 -15.17
CA ARG A 227 6.35 3.70 -16.22
C ARG A 227 4.97 3.97 -16.82
N ILE A 228 3.96 4.23 -15.99
CA ILE A 228 2.60 4.49 -16.45
C ILE A 228 2.53 5.80 -17.23
N THR A 229 3.14 6.87 -16.69
CA THR A 229 3.20 8.16 -17.37
C THR A 229 3.95 8.05 -18.70
N ALA A 230 5.10 7.35 -18.74
CA ALA A 230 5.85 7.12 -19.96
C ALA A 230 5.05 6.35 -21.03
N ARG A 231 4.33 5.30 -20.62
CA ARG A 231 3.43 4.53 -21.50
C ARG A 231 2.35 5.40 -22.12
N VAL A 232 1.64 6.17 -21.30
CA VAL A 232 0.58 7.09 -21.76
C VAL A 232 1.12 8.12 -22.73
N LEU A 233 2.32 8.64 -22.46
CA LEU A 233 2.94 9.67 -23.29
C LEU A 233 3.68 9.11 -24.52
N GLY A 234 3.85 7.79 -24.64
CA GLY A 234 4.67 7.19 -25.68
C GLY A 234 6.15 7.59 -25.59
N LEU A 235 6.63 7.89 -24.38
CA LEU A 235 7.99 8.34 -24.11
C LEU A 235 8.84 7.21 -23.51
N PRO A 236 10.18 7.23 -23.71
CA PRO A 236 11.06 6.35 -22.94
C PRO A 236 11.09 6.80 -21.47
N HIS A 237 11.29 5.86 -20.53
CA HIS A 237 11.28 6.17 -19.08
C HIS A 237 12.28 7.26 -18.69
N SER A 238 13.42 7.36 -19.39
CA SER A 238 14.45 8.39 -19.14
C SER A 238 13.97 9.82 -19.40
N MET A 239 12.88 10.00 -20.14
CA MET A 239 12.25 11.29 -20.43
C MET A 239 11.14 11.63 -19.44
N VAL A 240 10.90 10.78 -18.43
CA VAL A 240 9.91 11.02 -17.39
C VAL A 240 10.63 10.99 -16.05
N ARG A 241 10.63 12.10 -15.33
CA ARG A 241 11.17 12.20 -13.97
C ARG A 241 10.02 12.36 -12.99
N VAL A 242 9.91 11.47 -12.00
CA VAL A 242 8.97 11.60 -10.88
C VAL A 242 9.71 11.98 -9.61
N VAL A 243 9.23 13.05 -8.97
CA VAL A 243 9.70 13.60 -7.69
C VAL A 243 8.57 13.49 -6.68
N GLN A 244 8.86 12.90 -5.52
CA GLN A 244 7.92 12.87 -4.41
C GLN A 244 8.24 14.02 -3.43
N PRO A 245 7.31 14.98 -3.22
CA PRO A 245 7.40 15.92 -2.12
C PRO A 245 6.92 15.27 -0.80
N TYR A 246 6.71 16.06 0.26
CA TYR A 246 5.97 15.53 1.41
C TYR A 246 4.57 15.06 0.98
N VAL A 247 4.10 13.96 1.55
CA VAL A 247 2.79 13.37 1.24
C VAL A 247 1.89 13.39 2.48
N GLY A 248 0.70 13.97 2.36
CA GLY A 248 -0.29 14.12 3.43
C GLY A 248 -1.16 12.88 3.63
N GLY A 249 -0.52 11.72 3.76
CA GLY A 249 -1.16 10.41 3.85
C GLY A 249 -1.55 9.82 2.49
N GLY A 250 -1.71 8.49 2.43
CA GLY A 250 -2.08 7.77 1.20
C GLY A 250 -2.89 6.51 1.46
N PHE A 251 -2.48 5.72 2.46
CA PHE A 251 -3.23 4.55 2.96
C PHE A 251 -3.54 3.46 1.93
N GLY A 252 -2.80 3.42 0.82
CA GLY A 252 -3.00 2.53 -0.32
C GLY A 252 -3.49 3.29 -1.56
N GLY A 253 -4.41 4.24 -1.39
CA GLY A 253 -5.00 4.98 -2.51
C GLY A 253 -4.00 5.74 -3.38
N LYS A 254 -2.92 6.28 -2.81
CA LYS A 254 -1.87 6.97 -3.59
C LYS A 254 -0.84 6.04 -4.25
N ASP A 255 -0.90 4.74 -3.98
CA ASP A 255 -0.19 3.73 -4.79
C ASP A 255 -0.90 3.52 -6.14
N ASP A 256 -2.23 3.62 -6.13
CA ASP A 256 -3.07 3.39 -7.30
C ASP A 256 -3.41 4.69 -8.05
N MET A 257 -3.75 5.78 -7.35
CA MET A 257 -4.19 7.02 -7.99
C MET A 257 -3.07 7.98 -8.33
N GLY A 258 -1.95 7.92 -7.59
CA GLY A 258 -0.81 8.80 -7.85
C GLY A 258 -0.28 8.68 -9.29
N PRO A 259 -0.10 7.46 -9.86
CA PRO A 259 0.30 7.30 -11.26
C PRO A 259 -0.73 7.85 -12.26
N ILE A 260 -2.02 7.68 -11.98
CA ILE A 260 -3.13 8.08 -12.86
C ILE A 260 -3.20 9.61 -12.95
N VAL A 261 -3.23 10.29 -11.79
CA VAL A 261 -3.27 11.76 -11.72
C VAL A 261 -2.03 12.38 -12.34
N SER A 262 -0.87 11.75 -12.14
CA SER A 262 0.40 12.14 -12.75
C SER A 262 0.37 12.05 -14.27
N ALA A 263 -0.15 10.95 -14.83
CA ALA A 263 -0.29 10.78 -16.27
C ALA A 263 -1.25 11.80 -16.89
N MET A 264 -2.36 12.13 -16.23
CA MET A 264 -3.30 13.17 -16.68
C MET A 264 -2.64 14.57 -16.73
N ALA A 265 -1.95 14.98 -15.65
CA ALA A 265 -1.25 16.26 -15.63
C ALA A 265 -0.12 16.30 -16.68
N ALA A 266 0.64 15.21 -16.81
CA ALA A 266 1.74 15.12 -17.76
C ALA A 266 1.27 15.14 -19.23
N LEU A 267 0.12 14.53 -19.53
CA LEU A 267 -0.51 14.61 -20.86
C LEU A 267 -0.75 16.07 -21.26
N VAL A 268 -1.38 16.86 -20.38
CA VAL A 268 -1.63 18.29 -20.62
C VAL A 268 -0.30 19.04 -20.79
N ALA A 269 0.68 18.78 -19.93
CA ALA A 269 1.96 19.47 -19.95
C ALA A 269 2.72 19.25 -21.27
N VAL A 270 2.86 17.99 -21.69
CA VAL A 270 3.56 17.63 -22.93
C VAL A 270 2.83 18.14 -24.17
N LYS A 271 1.49 18.03 -24.22
CA LYS A 271 0.70 18.48 -25.38
C LYS A 271 0.67 20.00 -25.54
N THR A 272 0.88 20.76 -24.47
CA THR A 272 0.83 22.22 -24.49
C THR A 272 2.20 22.90 -24.45
N GLY A 273 3.25 22.18 -24.03
CA GLY A 273 4.56 22.76 -23.77
C GLY A 273 4.57 23.71 -22.57
N LYS A 274 3.55 23.65 -21.70
CA LYS A 274 3.43 24.46 -20.48
C LYS A 274 3.35 23.57 -19.24
N PRO A 275 3.76 24.05 -18.06
CA PRO A 275 3.47 23.33 -16.83
C PRO A 275 1.96 23.11 -16.65
N ALA A 276 1.57 22.02 -15.99
CA ALA A 276 0.18 21.70 -15.71
C ALA A 276 0.02 21.20 -14.27
N VAL A 277 -1.01 21.66 -13.58
CA VAL A 277 -1.35 21.22 -12.22
C VAL A 277 -2.74 20.57 -12.21
N LEU A 278 -2.81 19.37 -11.66
CA LEU A 278 -4.05 18.68 -11.34
C LEU A 278 -4.06 18.36 -9.85
N VAL A 279 -4.94 18.99 -9.09
CA VAL A 279 -5.21 18.65 -7.69
C VAL A 279 -6.70 18.36 -7.58
N TYR A 280 -7.03 17.17 -7.07
CA TYR A 280 -8.41 16.76 -6.92
C TYR A 280 -9.08 17.57 -5.82
N SER A 281 -10.31 18.01 -6.06
CA SER A 281 -11.19 18.44 -4.97
C SER A 281 -11.51 17.25 -4.07
N ARG A 282 -12.02 17.49 -2.86
CA ARG A 282 -12.51 16.39 -2.01
C ARG A 282 -13.63 15.58 -2.69
N ARG A 283 -14.48 16.25 -3.49
CA ARG A 283 -15.55 15.60 -4.25
C ARG A 283 -14.98 14.69 -5.34
N ASP A 284 -13.93 15.11 -6.04
CA ASP A 284 -13.25 14.28 -7.03
C ASP A 284 -12.58 13.08 -6.38
N SER A 285 -11.91 13.29 -5.25
CA SER A 285 -11.31 12.22 -4.44
C SER A 285 -12.36 11.15 -4.09
N PHE A 286 -13.56 11.54 -3.64
CA PHE A 286 -14.63 10.58 -3.34
C PHE A 286 -15.24 9.92 -4.59
N THR A 287 -15.34 10.62 -5.72
CA THR A 287 -16.11 10.13 -6.89
C THR A 287 -15.26 9.44 -7.97
N SER A 288 -13.95 9.63 -7.97
CA SER A 288 -13.07 9.21 -9.08
C SER A 288 -11.82 8.45 -8.65
N THR A 289 -11.70 8.07 -7.38
CA THR A 289 -10.57 7.28 -6.86
C THR A 289 -11.00 5.89 -6.41
N CYS A 290 -10.05 4.96 -6.34
CA CYS A 290 -10.31 3.62 -5.83
C CYS A 290 -10.76 3.62 -4.36
N LYS A 291 -11.62 2.66 -3.97
CA LYS A 291 -12.04 2.44 -2.58
C LYS A 291 -11.55 1.07 -2.08
N ARG A 292 -11.96 0.70 -0.85
CA ARG A 292 -11.88 -0.69 -0.38
C ARG A 292 -13.05 -1.49 -0.97
N ASP A 293 -12.73 -2.66 -1.51
CA ASP A 293 -13.68 -3.63 -2.03
C ASP A 293 -14.76 -3.99 -0.99
N PRO A 294 -16.04 -3.69 -1.25
CA PRO A 294 -17.15 -4.31 -0.55
C PRO A 294 -17.10 -5.82 -0.70
N SER A 295 -17.55 -6.55 0.33
CA SER A 295 -17.52 -8.00 0.32
C SER A 295 -18.84 -8.63 0.72
N VAL A 296 -19.15 -9.77 0.12
CA VAL A 296 -20.09 -10.76 0.65
C VAL A 296 -19.28 -12.00 1.00
N VAL A 297 -19.29 -12.40 2.26
CA VAL A 297 -18.56 -13.59 2.74
C VAL A 297 -19.56 -14.58 3.32
N ARG A 298 -19.77 -15.71 2.65
CA ARG A 298 -20.55 -16.83 3.18
C ARG A 298 -19.58 -17.74 3.91
N TYR A 299 -19.84 -18.02 5.18
CA TYR A 299 -18.87 -18.69 6.06
C TYR A 299 -19.55 -19.81 6.82
N LYS A 300 -19.01 -21.02 6.68
CA LYS A 300 -19.37 -22.21 7.43
C LYS A 300 -18.19 -22.69 8.27
N THR A 301 -18.41 -23.01 9.53
CA THR A 301 -17.37 -23.48 10.45
C THR A 301 -17.85 -24.65 11.28
N GLY A 302 -17.03 -25.70 11.34
CA GLY A 302 -17.28 -26.88 12.15
C GLY A 302 -16.23 -27.00 13.26
N ALA A 303 -16.69 -27.33 14.46
CA ALA A 303 -15.84 -27.58 15.62
C ALA A 303 -16.37 -28.73 16.48
N THR A 304 -15.47 -29.30 17.27
CA THR A 304 -15.82 -30.22 18.35
C THR A 304 -16.50 -29.49 19.50
N SER A 305 -17.13 -30.25 20.39
CA SER A 305 -17.80 -29.77 21.61
C SER A 305 -16.84 -29.10 22.60
N ASP A 306 -15.55 -29.45 22.54
CA ASP A 306 -14.49 -28.75 23.25
C ASP A 306 -13.92 -27.55 22.46
N GLY A 307 -14.54 -27.14 21.35
CA GLY A 307 -14.19 -25.91 20.64
C GLY A 307 -12.90 -25.97 19.83
N LYS A 308 -12.43 -27.16 19.45
CA LYS A 308 -11.35 -27.31 18.45
C LYS A 308 -11.95 -27.20 17.05
N LEU A 309 -11.35 -26.36 16.21
CA LEU A 309 -11.79 -26.20 14.81
C LEU A 309 -11.41 -27.43 13.98
N ASN A 310 -12.37 -27.96 13.23
CA ASN A 310 -12.19 -29.10 12.34
C ASN A 310 -12.23 -28.70 10.87
N ALA A 311 -13.19 -27.86 10.48
CA ALA A 311 -13.40 -27.48 9.08
C ALA A 311 -13.89 -26.05 8.90
N ILE A 312 -13.49 -25.45 7.77
CA ILE A 312 -14.14 -24.25 7.22
C ILE A 312 -14.50 -24.43 5.75
N GLU A 313 -15.63 -23.84 5.36
CA GLU A 313 -16.00 -23.60 3.98
C GLU A 313 -16.38 -22.13 3.84
N VAL A 314 -15.69 -21.42 2.94
CA VAL A 314 -15.81 -19.96 2.81
C VAL A 314 -15.92 -19.57 1.36
N GLU A 315 -16.96 -18.82 1.02
CA GLU A 315 -17.10 -18.17 -0.28
C GLU A 315 -16.96 -16.66 -0.10
N ILE A 316 -16.03 -16.06 -0.86
CA ILE A 316 -15.70 -14.63 -0.79
C ILE A 316 -16.03 -14.00 -2.14
N ILE A 317 -17.00 -13.10 -2.16
CA ILE A 317 -17.31 -12.27 -3.32
C ILE A 317 -16.84 -10.86 -3.01
N LEU A 318 -15.86 -10.37 -3.77
CA LEU A 318 -15.41 -8.98 -3.75
C LEU A 318 -15.99 -8.25 -4.95
N ASP A 319 -16.59 -7.10 -4.69
CA ASP A 319 -17.01 -6.19 -5.73
C ASP A 319 -15.81 -5.37 -6.20
N ALA A 320 -15.48 -5.41 -7.49
CA ALA A 320 -14.35 -4.69 -8.07
C ALA A 320 -14.72 -3.27 -8.54
N GLY A 321 -16.01 -2.96 -8.62
CA GLY A 321 -16.49 -1.84 -9.42
C GLY A 321 -16.15 -2.01 -10.89
N ALA A 322 -15.95 -0.89 -11.59
CA ALA A 322 -15.82 -0.85 -13.05
C ALA A 322 -14.53 -1.47 -13.60
N TYR A 323 -13.46 -1.53 -12.80
CA TYR A 323 -12.11 -1.94 -13.23
C TYR A 323 -11.44 -2.78 -12.15
N ALA A 324 -10.63 -3.78 -12.53
CA ALA A 324 -10.10 -4.75 -11.58
C ALA A 324 -8.98 -4.16 -10.72
N ASN A 325 -8.23 -3.18 -11.23
CA ASN A 325 -7.14 -2.51 -10.51
C ASN A 325 -6.24 -3.52 -9.76
N ARG A 326 -6.20 -3.51 -8.42
CA ARG A 326 -5.46 -4.47 -7.57
C ARG A 326 -6.32 -5.61 -7.04
N GLY A 327 -7.61 -5.63 -7.35
CA GLY A 327 -8.60 -6.61 -6.94
C GLY A 327 -8.14 -8.07 -7.04
N PRO A 328 -7.46 -8.52 -8.11
CA PRO A 328 -6.97 -9.91 -8.20
C PRO A 328 -6.02 -10.27 -7.05
N TYR A 329 -5.15 -9.34 -6.65
CA TYR A 329 -4.22 -9.53 -5.53
C TYR A 329 -4.92 -9.36 -4.17
N VAL A 330 -5.94 -8.50 -4.08
CA VAL A 330 -6.78 -8.31 -2.89
C VAL A 330 -7.56 -9.60 -2.61
N LEU A 331 -8.21 -10.16 -3.62
CA LEU A 331 -8.96 -11.41 -3.54
C LEU A 331 -8.07 -12.57 -3.11
N TRP A 332 -6.88 -12.68 -3.72
CA TRP A 332 -5.91 -13.70 -3.34
C TRP A 332 -5.47 -13.57 -1.87
N ARG A 333 -5.24 -12.34 -1.38
CA ARG A 333 -4.93 -12.11 0.04
C ARG A 333 -6.10 -12.51 0.94
N ALA A 334 -7.32 -12.11 0.59
CA ALA A 334 -8.52 -12.48 1.34
C ALA A 334 -8.69 -14.01 1.43
N THR A 335 -8.55 -14.74 0.33
CA THR A 335 -8.72 -16.21 0.34
C THR A 335 -7.67 -16.92 1.18
N MET A 336 -6.43 -16.47 1.19
CA MET A 336 -5.37 -17.07 2.03
C MET A 336 -5.53 -16.82 3.53
N HIS A 337 -6.11 -15.68 3.91
CA HIS A 337 -6.29 -15.30 5.31
C HIS A 337 -7.70 -15.63 5.83
N ALA A 338 -8.50 -16.34 5.03
CA ALA A 338 -9.90 -16.58 5.33
C ALA A 338 -10.11 -17.35 6.63
N GLY A 339 -9.19 -18.26 6.97
CA GLY A 339 -9.26 -19.03 8.22
C GLY A 339 -8.86 -18.26 9.47
N GLY A 340 -8.53 -16.97 9.37
CA GLY A 340 -7.96 -16.21 10.49
C GLY A 340 -6.62 -16.79 10.96
N PRO A 341 -6.07 -16.30 12.08
CA PRO A 341 -4.81 -16.80 12.62
C PRO A 341 -4.98 -18.12 13.41
N TYR A 342 -5.80 -19.04 12.90
CA TYR A 342 -6.14 -20.31 13.55
C TYR A 342 -5.63 -21.52 12.76
N GLU A 343 -5.28 -22.59 13.47
CA GLU A 343 -5.06 -23.89 12.87
C GLU A 343 -6.40 -24.55 12.56
N ILE A 344 -6.63 -24.78 11.27
CA ILE A 344 -7.82 -25.48 10.77
C ILE A 344 -7.34 -26.64 9.90
N PRO A 345 -7.66 -27.90 10.23
CA PRO A 345 -7.20 -29.06 9.49
C PRO A 345 -7.77 -29.15 8.08
N ASN A 346 -9.05 -28.81 7.89
CA ASN A 346 -9.76 -28.94 6.62
C ASN A 346 -10.33 -27.60 6.17
N ALA A 347 -10.00 -27.15 4.96
CA ALA A 347 -10.43 -25.84 4.46
C ALA A 347 -10.77 -25.90 2.97
N LYS A 348 -11.93 -25.37 2.63
CA LYS A 348 -12.36 -25.05 1.27
C LYS A 348 -12.67 -23.55 1.20
N VAL A 349 -11.90 -22.80 0.43
CA VAL A 349 -12.15 -21.37 0.22
C VAL A 349 -12.22 -21.10 -1.27
N ASP A 350 -13.28 -20.42 -1.70
CA ASP A 350 -13.51 -19.98 -3.06
C ASP A 350 -13.70 -18.47 -3.08
N GLY A 351 -12.96 -17.79 -3.95
CA GLY A 351 -12.98 -16.33 -4.07
C GLY A 351 -13.35 -15.91 -5.48
N PHE A 352 -14.20 -14.89 -5.60
CA PHE A 352 -14.65 -14.28 -6.85
C PHE A 352 -14.46 -12.76 -6.77
N LEU A 353 -13.81 -12.18 -7.78
CA LEU A 353 -13.74 -10.74 -7.99
C LEU A 353 -14.71 -10.38 -9.10
N VAL A 354 -15.65 -9.48 -8.85
CA VAL A 354 -16.80 -9.27 -9.74
C VAL A 354 -16.90 -7.81 -10.17
N TYR A 355 -16.95 -7.56 -11.47
CA TYR A 355 -17.19 -6.24 -12.02
C TYR A 355 -18.62 -5.76 -11.77
N THR A 356 -18.77 -4.49 -11.43
CA THR A 356 -20.06 -3.78 -11.34
C THR A 356 -19.94 -2.37 -11.91
N ASN A 357 -21.05 -1.69 -12.20
CA ASN A 357 -21.05 -0.31 -12.69
C ASN A 357 -20.92 0.74 -11.57
N LYS A 358 -19.98 0.50 -10.65
CA LYS A 358 -19.62 1.39 -9.55
C LYS A 358 -18.19 1.88 -9.70
N VAL A 359 -17.80 2.90 -8.93
CA VAL A 359 -16.39 3.31 -8.85
C VAL A 359 -15.53 2.08 -8.56
N PHE A 360 -14.40 1.97 -9.27
CA PHE A 360 -13.51 0.83 -9.14
C PHE A 360 -12.84 0.79 -7.76
N GLU A 361 -12.36 -0.39 -7.39
CA GLU A 361 -11.76 -0.66 -6.09
C GLU A 361 -10.23 -0.74 -6.17
N GLY A 362 -9.53 -0.89 -5.04
CA GLY A 362 -8.08 -0.91 -5.06
C GLY A 362 -7.38 -1.11 -3.73
N SER A 363 -6.13 -0.68 -3.70
CA SER A 363 -5.24 -0.79 -2.55
C SER A 363 -5.76 0.00 -1.35
N PHE A 364 -6.15 -0.67 -0.27
CA PHE A 364 -6.47 -0.04 1.02
C PHE A 364 -5.68 -0.70 2.16
N ARG A 365 -5.30 0.07 3.20
CA ARG A 365 -4.68 -0.43 4.44
C ARG A 365 -5.35 -1.72 4.96
N GLY A 366 -4.57 -2.79 5.10
CA GLY A 366 -5.03 -4.14 5.46
C GLY A 366 -5.25 -5.08 4.27
N PHE A 367 -5.30 -4.56 3.04
CA PHE A 367 -5.23 -5.24 1.74
C PHE A 367 -5.87 -6.65 1.71
N GLY A 368 -7.20 -6.69 1.56
CA GLY A 368 -8.03 -7.91 1.50
C GLY A 368 -8.36 -8.54 2.85
N ASN A 369 -7.52 -8.34 3.87
CA ASN A 369 -7.71 -9.00 5.15
C ASN A 369 -8.90 -8.49 5.97
N PRO A 370 -9.20 -7.17 6.07
CA PRO A 370 -10.27 -6.69 6.94
C PRO A 370 -11.64 -7.29 6.62
N GLN A 371 -11.97 -7.45 5.33
CA GLN A 371 -13.23 -8.02 4.88
C GLN A 371 -13.42 -9.45 5.38
N VAL A 372 -12.41 -10.30 5.19
CA VAL A 372 -12.51 -11.72 5.55
C VAL A 372 -12.25 -11.97 7.03
N GLN A 373 -11.41 -11.17 7.69
CA GLN A 373 -11.15 -11.29 9.13
C GLN A 373 -12.33 -10.82 9.98
N PHE A 374 -13.08 -9.81 9.51
CA PHE A 374 -14.35 -9.48 10.12
C PHE A 374 -15.28 -10.70 10.14
N ALA A 375 -15.44 -11.36 8.98
CA ALA A 375 -16.26 -12.57 8.88
C ALA A 375 -15.72 -13.70 9.78
N ALA A 376 -14.42 -14.01 9.71
CA ALA A 376 -13.80 -15.08 10.50
C ALA A 376 -13.92 -14.87 12.02
N GLU A 377 -13.69 -13.64 12.50
CA GLU A 377 -13.76 -13.34 13.94
C GLU A 377 -15.20 -13.28 14.45
N SER A 378 -16.13 -12.72 13.66
CA SER A 378 -17.56 -12.76 14.01
C SER A 378 -18.09 -14.20 13.99
N GLN A 379 -17.68 -15.01 13.01
CA GLN A 379 -18.04 -16.43 12.93
C GLN A 379 -17.53 -17.21 14.16
N LEU A 380 -16.34 -16.88 14.64
CA LEU A 380 -15.79 -17.52 15.84
C LEU A 380 -16.54 -17.12 17.12
N ASP A 381 -17.02 -15.87 17.22
CA ASP A 381 -17.88 -15.44 18.33
C ASP A 381 -19.25 -16.16 18.30
N GLU A 382 -19.87 -16.31 17.12
CA GLU A 382 -21.11 -17.08 16.95
C GLU A 382 -20.92 -18.55 17.33
N LEU A 383 -19.79 -19.14 16.93
CA LEU A 383 -19.42 -20.50 17.33
C LEU A 383 -19.21 -20.62 18.83
N ALA A 384 -18.55 -19.65 19.47
CA ALA A 384 -18.34 -19.64 20.91
C ALA A 384 -19.68 -19.56 21.67
N GLU A 385 -20.61 -18.70 21.25
CA GLU A 385 -21.94 -18.60 21.84
C GLU A 385 -22.70 -19.92 21.69
N ARG A 386 -22.60 -20.59 20.53
CA ARG A 386 -23.25 -21.89 20.28
C ARG A 386 -22.70 -23.01 21.15
N LEU A 387 -21.40 -22.99 21.43
CA LEU A 387 -20.71 -23.92 22.33
C LEU A 387 -20.87 -23.56 23.82
N GLY A 388 -21.40 -22.36 24.14
CA GLY A 388 -21.37 -21.83 25.50
C GLY A 388 -19.95 -21.57 26.02
N MET A 389 -18.99 -21.33 25.12
CA MET A 389 -17.57 -21.16 25.41
C MET A 389 -17.19 -19.68 25.54
N ASP A 390 -16.17 -19.38 26.35
CA ASP A 390 -15.56 -18.05 26.42
C ASP A 390 -14.89 -17.71 25.06
N PRO A 391 -15.21 -16.56 24.44
CA PRO A 391 -14.65 -16.16 23.15
C PRO A 391 -13.13 -15.96 23.17
N LEU A 392 -12.51 -15.68 24.33
CA LEU A 392 -11.06 -15.68 24.46
C LEU A 392 -10.50 -17.12 24.45
N GLU A 393 -11.17 -18.05 25.13
CA GLU A 393 -10.72 -19.45 25.27
C GLU A 393 -10.73 -20.18 23.92
N ILE A 394 -11.81 -20.05 23.15
CA ILE A 394 -11.91 -20.70 21.83
C ILE A 394 -10.79 -20.20 20.89
N ARG A 395 -10.42 -18.92 20.97
CA ARG A 395 -9.28 -18.36 20.22
C ARG A 395 -7.98 -18.99 20.68
N LEU A 396 -7.67 -18.91 21.98
CA LEU A 396 -6.44 -19.46 22.55
C LEU A 396 -6.23 -20.93 22.19
N ARG A 397 -7.32 -21.72 22.15
CA ARG A 397 -7.29 -23.13 21.77
C ARG A 397 -6.83 -23.37 20.33
N ASN A 398 -7.22 -22.49 19.40
CA ASN A 398 -7.02 -22.70 17.97
C ASN A 398 -5.94 -21.82 17.34
N LEU A 399 -5.41 -20.81 18.05
CA LEU A 399 -4.39 -19.91 17.51
C LEU A 399 -3.16 -20.67 16.97
N LEU A 400 -2.66 -20.19 15.82
CA LEU A 400 -1.41 -20.64 15.23
C LEU A 400 -0.22 -20.43 16.18
N ARG A 401 0.72 -21.37 16.15
CA ARG A 401 1.97 -21.41 16.94
C ARG A 401 3.05 -22.12 16.13
N PRO A 402 4.34 -22.08 16.55
CA PRO A 402 5.36 -22.91 15.92
C PRO A 402 4.93 -24.39 15.88
N GLY A 403 5.15 -25.05 14.74
CA GLY A 403 4.72 -26.42 14.44
C GLY A 403 3.30 -26.56 13.89
N ARG A 404 2.51 -25.48 13.84
CA ARG A 404 1.14 -25.46 13.30
C ARG A 404 1.12 -25.11 11.82
N ARG A 405 0.03 -25.46 11.14
CA ARG A 405 -0.13 -25.20 9.69
C ARG A 405 -1.29 -24.25 9.38
N THR A 406 -1.05 -23.29 8.49
CA THR A 406 -2.10 -22.39 7.97
C THR A 406 -3.13 -23.15 7.11
N ILE A 407 -4.20 -22.48 6.68
CA ILE A 407 -5.17 -23.05 5.72
C ILE A 407 -4.57 -23.30 4.32
N THR A 408 -3.41 -22.72 4.02
CA THR A 408 -2.65 -22.98 2.78
C THR A 408 -1.56 -24.04 2.99
N ASP A 409 -1.64 -24.79 4.08
CA ASP A 409 -0.72 -25.85 4.48
C ASP A 409 0.73 -25.40 4.73
N GLN A 410 0.96 -24.09 4.91
CA GLN A 410 2.27 -23.58 5.28
C GLN A 410 2.58 -23.97 6.73
N LEU A 411 3.68 -24.72 6.93
CA LEU A 411 4.22 -24.98 8.25
C LEU A 411 4.87 -23.70 8.80
N LEU A 412 4.45 -23.31 10.00
CA LEU A 412 5.06 -22.19 10.70
C LEU A 412 6.14 -22.72 11.65
N GLU A 413 7.40 -22.48 11.32
CA GLU A 413 8.52 -23.05 12.08
C GLU A 413 8.93 -22.20 13.29
N SER A 414 8.80 -20.87 13.20
CA SER A 414 9.23 -19.93 14.24
C SER A 414 8.50 -18.58 14.14
N SER A 415 8.73 -17.69 15.11
CA SER A 415 8.27 -16.29 15.10
C SER A 415 6.74 -16.08 15.01
N VAL A 416 5.96 -16.96 15.68
CA VAL A 416 4.49 -16.86 15.76
C VAL A 416 4.08 -16.46 17.18
N GLY A 417 4.04 -15.16 17.47
CA GLY A 417 3.81 -14.63 18.82
C GLY A 417 2.36 -14.29 19.18
N ILE A 418 1.38 -14.67 18.34
CA ILE A 418 -0.01 -14.24 18.53
C ILE A 418 -0.66 -14.89 19.76
N TYR A 419 -0.31 -16.14 20.08
CA TYR A 419 -0.84 -16.83 21.25
C TYR A 419 -0.45 -16.11 22.55
N GLU A 420 0.83 -15.79 22.69
CA GLU A 420 1.39 -15.07 23.83
C GLU A 420 0.77 -13.66 23.94
N ALA A 421 0.62 -12.97 22.81
CA ALA A 421 0.01 -11.64 22.76
C ALA A 421 -1.46 -11.65 23.21
N VAL A 422 -2.26 -12.60 22.71
CA VAL A 422 -3.68 -12.73 23.05
C VAL A 422 -3.86 -13.17 24.50
N LYS A 423 -3.03 -14.10 24.98
CA LYS A 423 -3.03 -14.52 26.38
C LYS A 423 -2.74 -13.34 27.31
N LEU A 424 -1.66 -12.60 27.03
CA LEU A 424 -1.30 -11.42 27.81
C LEU A 424 -2.39 -10.34 27.78
N LEU A 425 -3.02 -10.12 26.62
CA LEU A 425 -4.14 -9.19 26.49
C LEU A 425 -5.32 -9.61 27.38
N GLY A 426 -5.68 -10.89 27.38
CA GLY A 426 -6.75 -11.43 28.23
C GLY A 426 -6.47 -11.21 29.72
N GLU A 427 -5.25 -11.50 30.16
CA GLU A 427 -4.78 -11.30 31.54
C GLU A 427 -4.79 -9.83 31.94
N ARG A 428 -4.16 -8.95 31.13
CA ARG A 428 -4.02 -7.51 31.43
C ARG A 428 -5.34 -6.77 31.45
N THR A 429 -6.31 -7.20 30.63
CA THR A 429 -7.61 -6.53 30.51
C THR A 429 -8.65 -7.08 31.47
N GLY A 430 -8.43 -8.25 32.08
CA GLY A 430 -9.44 -8.97 32.85
C GLY A 430 -10.62 -9.41 31.99
N PHE A 431 -10.38 -9.75 30.72
CA PHE A 431 -11.41 -9.92 29.69
C PHE A 431 -12.55 -10.85 30.13
N ARG A 432 -12.22 -12.05 30.61
CA ARG A 432 -13.20 -13.06 31.02
C ARG A 432 -14.12 -12.58 32.15
N ALA A 433 -13.57 -11.88 33.14
CA ALA A 433 -14.35 -11.34 34.25
C ALA A 433 -15.37 -10.30 33.76
N LYS A 434 -14.91 -9.36 32.92
CA LYS A 434 -15.76 -8.34 32.30
C LYS A 434 -16.82 -8.95 31.38
N TRP A 435 -16.45 -9.95 30.59
CA TRP A 435 -17.38 -10.66 29.70
C TRP A 435 -18.52 -11.33 30.49
N LEU A 436 -18.20 -12.01 31.59
CA LEU A 436 -19.20 -12.61 32.48
C LEU A 436 -20.09 -11.56 33.16
N GLU A 437 -19.51 -10.46 33.63
CA GLU A 437 -20.22 -9.35 34.26
C GLU A 437 -21.21 -8.71 33.28
N TYR A 438 -20.74 -8.28 32.10
CA TYR A 438 -21.55 -7.56 31.11
C TYR A 438 -22.67 -8.45 30.52
N ARG A 439 -22.49 -9.78 30.45
CA ARG A 439 -23.55 -10.69 30.04
C ARG A 439 -24.68 -10.83 31.07
N ARG A 440 -24.41 -10.59 32.36
CA ARG A 440 -25.42 -10.56 33.43
C ARG A 440 -26.17 -9.23 33.47
N GLU A 441 -25.48 -8.12 33.19
CA GLU A 441 -26.05 -6.76 33.15
C GLU A 441 -26.87 -6.51 31.86
N ARG A 442 -28.02 -7.19 31.73
CA ARG A 442 -28.92 -7.05 30.56
C ARG A 442 -30.03 -5.99 30.72
N ALA A 443 -30.11 -5.34 31.89
CA ALA A 443 -31.18 -4.40 32.23
C ALA A 443 -30.75 -2.93 32.05
N GLY A 444 -31.69 -2.07 31.68
CA GLY A 444 -31.50 -0.63 31.57
C GLY A 444 -31.32 -0.11 30.13
N ARG A 445 -31.21 1.21 30.01
CA ARG A 445 -31.09 1.93 28.72
C ARG A 445 -29.71 1.77 28.06
N VAL A 446 -28.68 1.49 28.86
CA VAL A 446 -27.29 1.33 28.40
C VAL A 446 -26.90 -0.13 28.58
N ARG A 447 -26.40 -0.76 27.51
CA ARG A 447 -25.84 -2.11 27.54
C ARG A 447 -24.34 -2.04 27.34
N ARG A 448 -23.61 -2.93 28.01
CA ARG A 448 -22.15 -3.05 27.89
C ARG A 448 -21.81 -4.32 27.13
N GLY A 449 -20.75 -4.25 26.34
CA GLY A 449 -20.17 -5.37 25.62
C GLY A 449 -18.66 -5.27 25.65
N ILE A 450 -17.99 -6.41 25.53
CA ILE A 450 -16.55 -6.50 25.35
C ILE A 450 -16.29 -7.51 24.24
N GLY A 451 -15.42 -7.17 23.30
CA GLY A 451 -15.09 -7.99 22.14
C GLY A 451 -13.58 -8.19 22.03
N ILE A 452 -13.19 -9.28 21.38
CA ILE A 452 -11.81 -9.60 21.05
C ILE A 452 -11.76 -10.03 19.60
N ALA A 453 -10.70 -9.62 18.90
CA ALA A 453 -10.45 -10.04 17.53
C ALA A 453 -8.97 -10.34 17.35
N CYS A 454 -8.66 -11.40 16.60
CA CYS A 454 -7.31 -11.77 16.20
C CYS A 454 -7.17 -11.62 14.69
N GLY A 455 -6.09 -10.98 14.27
CA GLY A 455 -5.77 -10.82 12.86
C GLY A 455 -4.30 -11.08 12.60
N TYR A 456 -4.01 -11.60 11.42
CA TYR A 456 -2.66 -11.72 10.88
C TYR A 456 -2.60 -11.15 9.46
N HIS A 457 -1.45 -10.65 9.05
CA HIS A 457 -1.27 -10.03 7.75
C HIS A 457 0.08 -10.43 7.19
N GLY A 458 0.09 -10.91 5.95
CA GLY A 458 1.35 -11.11 5.26
C GLY A 458 2.00 -9.76 4.96
N ILE A 459 3.27 -9.63 5.34
CA ILE A 459 4.09 -8.46 5.04
C ILE A 459 4.68 -8.62 3.64
N SER A 460 4.77 -7.52 2.91
CA SER A 460 5.27 -7.41 1.54
C SER A 460 4.35 -7.90 0.42
N THR A 461 4.86 -7.98 -0.82
CA THR A 461 4.04 -8.22 -2.01
C THR A 461 3.40 -9.62 -2.00
N SER A 462 2.31 -9.75 -2.76
CA SER A 462 1.52 -10.96 -2.89
C SER A 462 2.19 -11.98 -3.85
N ARG A 463 1.70 -13.22 -3.89
CA ARG A 463 2.25 -14.31 -4.73
C ARG A 463 2.37 -13.90 -6.19
N GLY A 464 3.49 -14.31 -6.79
CA GLY A 464 3.77 -14.11 -8.21
C GLY A 464 4.29 -12.71 -8.55
N VAL A 465 4.34 -11.79 -7.57
CA VAL A 465 4.94 -10.47 -7.74
C VAL A 465 6.36 -10.51 -7.19
N PRO A 466 7.40 -10.29 -8.00
CA PRO A 466 8.76 -10.14 -7.49
C PRO A 466 8.81 -9.06 -6.41
N ASP A 467 9.54 -9.34 -5.34
CA ASP A 467 9.79 -8.40 -4.25
C ASP A 467 11.29 -8.22 -4.09
N TRP A 468 11.73 -6.98 -4.00
CA TRP A 468 13.14 -6.64 -3.91
C TRP A 468 13.33 -5.34 -3.14
N SER A 469 14.53 -5.15 -2.61
CA SER A 469 14.92 -3.91 -1.95
C SER A 469 16.25 -3.45 -2.50
N ASN A 470 16.42 -2.14 -2.65
CA ASN A 470 17.62 -1.52 -3.16
C ASN A 470 17.87 -0.21 -2.40
N ALA A 471 19.13 0.18 -2.27
CA ALA A 471 19.51 1.47 -1.71
C ALA A 471 20.94 1.83 -2.12
N THR A 472 21.21 3.12 -2.24
CA THR A 472 22.58 3.65 -2.30
C THR A 472 22.91 4.27 -0.95
N VAL A 473 24.12 4.03 -0.43
CA VAL A 473 24.64 4.77 0.73
C VAL A 473 25.92 5.46 0.29
N ILE A 474 25.90 6.79 0.33
CA ILE A 474 26.98 7.66 -0.10
C ILE A 474 27.60 8.30 1.13
N LEU A 475 28.88 8.02 1.35
CA LEU A 475 29.70 8.78 2.27
C LEU A 475 30.24 10.01 1.52
N GLY A 476 30.11 11.19 2.10
CA GLY A 476 30.75 12.42 1.62
C GLY A 476 32.13 12.62 2.24
N ARG A 477 33.01 13.39 1.57
CA ARG A 477 34.36 13.72 2.10
C ARG A 477 34.33 14.51 3.40
N ASP A 478 33.23 15.22 3.67
CA ASP A 478 32.95 15.94 4.91
C ASP A 478 32.42 15.04 6.03
N GLY A 479 32.31 13.73 5.79
CA GLY A 479 31.77 12.75 6.73
C GLY A 479 30.24 12.73 6.81
N SER A 480 29.53 13.45 5.94
CA SER A 480 28.08 13.32 5.80
C SER A 480 27.70 11.98 5.16
N VAL A 481 26.52 11.45 5.49
CA VAL A 481 26.01 10.20 4.91
C VAL A 481 24.67 10.48 4.23
N THR A 482 24.55 10.10 2.96
CA THR A 482 23.28 10.14 2.22
C THR A 482 22.80 8.74 1.91
N VAL A 483 21.55 8.43 2.28
CA VAL A 483 20.84 7.20 1.94
C VAL A 483 19.83 7.50 0.84
N GLU A 484 20.00 6.88 -0.32
CA GLU A 484 19.05 6.96 -1.43
C GLU A 484 18.17 5.71 -1.43
N THR A 485 16.86 5.89 -1.37
CA THR A 485 15.89 4.79 -1.33
C THR A 485 14.65 5.10 -2.16
N GLY A 486 14.14 4.11 -2.88
CA GLY A 486 12.86 4.19 -3.59
C GLY A 486 11.65 4.08 -2.65
N ILE A 487 11.86 3.72 -1.38
CA ILE A 487 10.80 3.76 -0.37
C ILE A 487 10.42 5.21 -0.12
N CYS A 488 9.14 5.47 -0.24
CA CYS A 488 8.49 6.74 0.00
C CYS A 488 8.19 6.99 1.48
N GLU A 489 8.36 8.23 1.94
CA GLU A 489 7.88 8.71 3.23
C GLU A 489 6.52 9.37 3.07
N ILE A 490 5.48 8.73 3.61
CA ILE A 490 4.07 9.17 3.50
C ILE A 490 3.43 9.42 4.87
N GLY A 491 4.26 9.62 5.90
CA GLY A 491 3.85 9.88 7.27
C GLY A 491 4.15 8.75 8.26
N GLN A 492 4.58 7.58 7.79
CA GLN A 492 4.85 6.40 8.63
C GLN A 492 6.21 6.42 9.34
N GLY A 493 7.16 7.27 8.92
CA GLY A 493 8.50 7.38 9.53
C GLY A 493 9.52 6.38 8.99
N SER A 494 9.32 5.79 7.80
CA SER A 494 10.28 4.84 7.22
C SER A 494 11.63 5.49 6.91
N TRP A 495 11.66 6.76 6.51
CA TRP A 495 12.95 7.43 6.29
C TRP A 495 13.73 7.63 7.59
N THR A 496 13.05 7.89 8.71
CA THR A 496 13.73 7.91 10.01
C THR A 496 14.27 6.53 10.37
N ALA A 497 13.50 5.46 10.14
CA ALA A 497 13.97 4.10 10.35
C ALA A 497 15.18 3.75 9.46
N HIS A 498 15.18 4.16 8.19
CA HIS A 498 16.30 3.97 7.27
C HIS A 498 17.55 4.72 7.72
N ALA A 499 17.40 5.97 8.19
CA ALA A 499 18.48 6.72 8.80
C ALA A 499 19.06 6.01 10.02
N GLN A 500 18.20 5.48 10.91
CA GLN A 500 18.63 4.68 12.07
C GLN A 500 19.39 3.42 11.64
N ILE A 501 18.91 2.69 10.64
CA ILE A 501 19.60 1.48 10.13
C ILE A 501 20.99 1.82 9.61
N ALA A 502 21.12 2.87 8.78
CA ALA A 502 22.42 3.28 8.25
C ALA A 502 23.35 3.77 9.36
N ALA A 503 22.85 4.60 10.28
CA ALA A 503 23.60 5.12 11.42
C ALA A 503 24.11 4.02 12.34
N GLU A 504 23.27 3.04 12.68
CA GLU A 504 23.63 1.87 13.49
C GLU A 504 24.78 1.07 12.85
N VAL A 505 24.65 0.76 11.55
CA VAL A 505 25.64 -0.06 10.84
C VAL A 505 26.97 0.68 10.66
N LEU A 506 26.91 1.99 10.39
CA LEU A 506 28.11 2.80 10.21
C LEU A 506 28.74 3.22 11.54
N GLY A 507 28.00 3.17 12.64
CA GLY A 507 28.48 3.57 13.97
C GLY A 507 28.56 5.07 14.12
N VAL A 508 27.61 5.83 13.55
CA VAL A 508 27.59 7.31 13.59
C VAL A 508 26.26 7.83 14.18
N PRO A 509 26.20 9.09 14.66
CA PRO A 509 24.94 9.71 15.05
C PRO A 509 23.95 9.79 13.88
N VAL A 510 22.66 9.61 14.16
CA VAL A 510 21.59 9.65 13.13
C VAL A 510 21.50 10.99 12.42
N GLU A 511 21.92 12.07 13.08
CA GLU A 511 21.96 13.44 12.57
C GLU A 511 22.92 13.62 11.40
N ARG A 512 23.91 12.73 11.23
CA ARG A 512 24.81 12.73 10.07
C ARG A 512 24.19 12.09 8.82
N VAL A 513 23.02 11.44 8.97
CA VAL A 513 22.38 10.69 7.90
C VAL A 513 21.20 11.47 7.33
N LYS A 514 21.29 11.78 6.03
CA LYS A 514 20.17 12.30 5.23
C LYS A 514 19.57 11.18 4.40
N VAL A 515 18.24 11.17 4.26
CA VAL A 515 17.54 10.24 3.36
C VAL A 515 16.94 11.02 2.20
N VAL A 516 17.06 10.48 0.99
CA VAL A 516 16.52 11.04 -0.24
C VAL A 516 15.82 9.95 -1.06
N GLY A 517 14.86 10.36 -1.88
CA GLY A 517 14.11 9.48 -2.78
C GLY A 517 13.79 10.19 -4.10
N GLY A 518 13.12 9.48 -5.00
CA GLY A 518 12.80 9.96 -6.36
C GLY A 518 13.20 8.94 -7.42
N THR A 519 12.90 9.22 -8.69
CA THR A 519 13.22 8.30 -9.81
C THR A 519 14.59 8.53 -10.44
N SER A 520 15.09 9.78 -10.40
CA SER A 520 16.46 10.13 -10.81
C SER A 520 17.47 10.03 -9.68
N ASP A 521 16.99 10.15 -8.44
CA ASP A 521 17.82 10.36 -7.25
C ASP A 521 17.89 9.09 -6.37
N ALA A 522 17.12 8.05 -6.69
CA ALA A 522 17.12 6.80 -5.94
C ALA A 522 16.81 5.57 -6.81
N PRO A 523 17.34 4.40 -6.45
CA PRO A 523 17.06 3.16 -7.16
C PRO A 523 15.61 2.69 -6.94
N ASP A 524 15.08 1.94 -7.92
CA ASP A 524 13.80 1.25 -7.75
C ASP A 524 13.89 0.22 -6.62
N THR A 525 13.12 0.47 -5.56
CA THR A 525 13.07 -0.32 -4.32
C THR A 525 11.71 -1.02 -4.17
N GLY A 526 10.87 -1.01 -5.20
CA GLY A 526 9.46 -1.35 -5.12
C GLY A 526 8.62 -0.29 -4.40
N ALA A 527 7.31 -0.50 -4.31
CA ALA A 527 6.38 0.43 -3.69
C ALA A 527 6.55 0.56 -2.16
N THR A 528 6.09 1.68 -1.61
CA THR A 528 5.74 1.78 -0.17
C THR A 528 4.30 1.32 0.04
N HIS A 529 4.12 0.03 0.24
CA HIS A 529 2.84 -0.63 0.49
C HIS A 529 3.06 -1.91 1.33
N ALA A 530 1.99 -2.67 1.63
CA ALA A 530 2.06 -3.96 2.31
C ALA A 530 2.98 -4.02 3.56
N SER A 531 3.08 -2.89 4.28
CA SER A 531 3.93 -2.71 5.46
C SER A 531 5.41 -3.08 5.25
N ARG A 532 5.92 -2.96 4.01
CA ARG A 532 7.28 -3.38 3.64
C ARG A 532 8.36 -2.31 3.82
N GLY A 533 7.97 -1.04 4.00
CA GLY A 533 8.88 0.12 3.94
C GLY A 533 10.07 0.03 4.90
N SER A 534 9.83 -0.27 6.18
CA SER A 534 10.90 -0.39 7.16
C SER A 534 11.53 -1.79 7.19
N SER A 535 10.74 -2.84 6.96
CA SER A 535 11.21 -4.23 7.01
C SER A 535 12.03 -4.58 5.76
N ILE A 536 11.37 -4.75 4.62
CA ILE A 536 12.02 -5.13 3.36
C ILE A 536 12.82 -3.94 2.80
N GLY A 537 12.24 -2.75 2.79
CA GLY A 537 12.93 -1.53 2.34
C GLY A 537 14.20 -1.23 3.15
N GLY A 538 14.19 -1.50 4.46
CA GLY A 538 15.36 -1.35 5.32
C GLY A 538 16.50 -2.33 5.03
N ILE A 539 16.21 -3.51 4.47
CA ILE A 539 17.23 -4.50 4.11
C ILE A 539 18.19 -3.94 3.05
N GLY A 540 17.69 -3.22 2.05
CA GLY A 540 18.53 -2.58 1.03
C GLY A 540 19.53 -1.61 1.65
N VAL A 541 19.04 -0.75 2.56
CA VAL A 541 19.88 0.20 3.32
C VAL A 541 20.91 -0.53 4.17
N TYR A 542 20.49 -1.57 4.89
CA TYR A 542 21.37 -2.39 5.71
C TYR A 542 22.51 -3.01 4.87
N VAL A 543 22.18 -3.64 3.73
CA VAL A 543 23.16 -4.27 2.85
C VAL A 543 24.15 -3.25 2.28
N ALA A 544 23.66 -2.09 1.85
CA ALA A 544 24.52 -1.02 1.32
C ALA A 544 25.42 -0.42 2.41
N ALA A 545 24.88 -0.11 3.59
CA ALA A 545 25.65 0.40 4.72
C ALA A 545 26.70 -0.60 5.21
N LYS A 546 26.40 -1.90 5.21
CA LYS A 546 27.35 -2.96 5.61
C LYS A 546 28.57 -2.99 4.70
N LYS A 547 28.38 -2.89 3.38
CA LYS A 547 29.51 -2.83 2.43
C LYS A 547 30.40 -1.62 2.66
N LEU A 548 29.80 -0.47 2.99
CA LEU A 548 30.55 0.73 3.34
C LEU A 548 31.28 0.56 4.68
N ARG A 549 30.63 -0.03 5.68
CA ARG A 549 31.22 -0.33 7.00
C ARG A 549 32.45 -1.23 6.89
N GLU A 550 32.42 -2.25 6.04
CA GLU A 550 33.57 -3.14 5.80
C GLU A 550 34.79 -2.36 5.28
N ARG A 551 34.59 -1.47 4.30
CA ARG A 551 35.67 -0.61 3.77
C ARG A 551 36.20 0.40 4.79
N LEU A 552 35.32 0.94 5.63
CA LEU A 552 35.71 1.82 6.73
C LEU A 552 36.53 1.08 7.78
N ALA A 553 36.17 -0.16 8.12
CA ALA A 553 36.96 -0.98 9.03
C ALA A 553 38.36 -1.26 8.48
N GLU A 554 38.50 -1.52 7.18
CA GLU A 554 39.80 -1.67 6.51
C GLU A 554 40.63 -0.38 6.56
N ALA A 555 40.01 0.79 6.41
CA ALA A 555 40.69 2.08 6.52
C ALA A 555 41.14 2.37 7.96
N ALA A 556 40.26 2.14 8.94
CA ALA A 556 40.56 2.29 10.36
C ALA A 556 41.70 1.35 10.80
N ALA A 557 41.69 0.10 10.35
CA ALA A 557 42.72 -0.89 10.66
C ALA A 557 44.12 -0.45 10.24
N ARG A 558 44.25 0.28 9.13
CA ARG A 558 45.54 0.86 8.69
C ARG A 558 46.03 1.97 9.61
N LEU A 559 45.12 2.80 10.13
CA LEU A 559 45.45 3.89 11.05
C LEU A 559 45.76 3.38 12.46
N LEU A 560 45.06 2.33 12.90
CA LEU A 560 45.18 1.71 14.22
C LEU A 560 46.20 0.56 14.27
N GLU A 561 46.84 0.24 13.14
CA GLU A 561 47.80 -0.85 12.99
C GLU A 561 47.31 -2.21 13.53
N CYS A 562 46.06 -2.59 13.21
CA CYS A 562 45.41 -3.81 13.68
C CYS A 562 44.72 -4.61 12.56
N ASP A 563 44.15 -5.78 12.88
CA ASP A 563 43.31 -6.51 11.92
C ASP A 563 41.92 -5.86 11.80
N PRO A 564 41.30 -5.75 10.60
CA PRO A 564 39.96 -5.19 10.45
C PRO A 564 38.88 -5.85 11.31
N SER A 565 39.05 -7.11 11.69
CA SER A 565 38.12 -7.83 12.59
C SER A 565 38.24 -7.42 14.06
N GLU A 566 39.29 -6.68 14.44
CA GLU A 566 39.53 -6.11 15.76
C GLU A 566 39.01 -4.68 15.89
N VAL A 567 38.62 -4.06 14.76
CA VAL A 567 38.09 -2.69 14.73
C VAL A 567 36.62 -2.66 15.15
N GLU A 568 36.31 -1.75 16.05
CA GLU A 568 34.96 -1.30 16.32
C GLU A 568 34.83 0.18 15.91
N ILE A 569 33.76 0.51 15.20
CA ILE A 569 33.37 1.90 14.94
C ILE A 569 32.02 2.14 15.62
N ARG A 570 32.00 3.08 16.55
CA ARG A 570 30.86 3.38 17.42
C ARG A 570 30.88 4.87 17.77
N GLU A 571 29.70 5.49 17.76
CA GLU A 571 29.52 6.91 18.12
C GLU A 571 30.45 7.89 17.39
N GLY A 572 30.80 7.60 16.14
CA GLY A 572 31.69 8.42 15.32
C GLY A 572 33.18 8.23 15.63
N ARG A 573 33.56 7.14 16.31
CA ARG A 573 34.96 6.82 16.61
C ARG A 573 35.29 5.41 16.17
N ALA A 574 36.46 5.22 15.58
CA ALA A 574 37.01 3.91 15.24
C ALA A 574 38.16 3.57 16.19
N PHE A 575 38.11 2.42 16.82
CA PHE A 575 39.10 1.98 17.80
C PHE A 575 39.28 0.46 17.77
N ARG A 576 40.36 -0.03 18.38
CA ARG A 576 40.56 -1.47 18.60
C ARG A 576 39.74 -1.90 19.82
N ARG A 577 39.00 -3.02 19.74
CA ARG A 577 38.06 -3.45 20.80
C ARG A 577 38.64 -3.57 22.21
N ASP A 578 39.92 -3.92 22.31
CA ASP A 578 40.65 -4.07 23.57
C ASP A 578 41.31 -2.75 24.04
N SER A 579 41.21 -1.67 23.27
CA SER A 579 41.82 -0.36 23.55
C SER A 579 40.92 0.79 23.08
N PRO A 580 39.71 0.94 23.64
CA PRO A 580 38.73 1.92 23.19
C PRO A 580 39.15 3.39 23.40
N ASP A 581 40.12 3.65 24.27
CA ASP A 581 40.63 5.00 24.53
C ASP A 581 41.61 5.50 23.43
N ASP A 582 42.10 4.59 22.58
CA ASP A 582 42.93 4.90 21.42
C ASP A 582 42.07 4.79 20.15
N TYR A 583 41.65 5.95 19.63
CA TYR A 583 40.66 6.03 18.58
C TYR A 583 41.00 7.05 17.51
N VAL A 584 40.48 6.78 16.31
CA VAL A 584 40.43 7.67 15.16
C VAL A 584 39.05 8.30 15.11
N GLU A 585 39.00 9.64 15.04
CA GLU A 585 37.75 10.38 14.88
C GLU A 585 37.14 10.17 13.49
N TRP A 586 35.82 10.26 13.38
CA TRP A 586 35.09 9.99 12.13
C TRP A 586 35.64 10.76 10.94
N GLU A 587 35.92 12.04 11.10
CA GLU A 587 36.45 12.90 10.03
C GLU A 587 37.79 12.40 9.50
N GLU A 588 38.69 11.97 10.38
CA GLU A 588 40.00 11.43 10.02
C GLU A 588 39.86 10.08 9.31
N LEU A 589 39.00 9.20 9.83
CA LEU A 589 38.69 7.92 9.20
C LEU A 589 38.14 8.11 7.77
N VAL A 590 37.24 9.07 7.59
CA VAL A 590 36.65 9.39 6.28
C VAL A 590 37.74 9.87 5.32
N GLN A 591 38.62 10.77 5.73
CA GLN A 591 39.74 11.22 4.88
C GLN A 591 40.64 10.04 4.47
N ALA A 592 40.94 9.12 5.38
CA ALA A 592 41.72 7.92 5.10
C ALA A 592 41.00 6.94 4.16
N ALA A 593 39.67 6.89 4.18
CA ALA A 593 38.88 6.05 3.28
C ALA A 593 38.80 6.60 1.84
N TYR A 594 39.05 7.90 1.65
CA TYR A 594 39.13 8.54 0.33
C TYR A 594 40.53 8.58 -0.28
N SER A 595 41.54 8.27 0.53
CA SER A 595 42.94 8.19 0.14
C SER A 595 43.27 6.79 -0.36
#